data_AF-A0A7S2U349-F1
#
_entry.id   AF-A0A7S2U349-F1
#
_cell.length_a   1.000
_cell.length_b   1.000
_cell.length_c   1.000
_cell.angle_alpha   90.00
_cell.angle_beta   90.00
_cell.angle_gamma   90.00
#
_symmetry.space_group_name_H-M   'P 1'
#
loop_
_entity.id
_entity.type
_entity.pdbx_description
1 polymer ?
#
loop_
_entity_poly.entity_id
_entity_poly.type
_entity_poly.pdbx_seq_one_letter_code
_entity_poly.pdbx_strand_id
1 'polypeptide(L)'
;GVMPRCPVVTIGGSYPGWLSAMMRLRYPNVVDIAYAASAPMLFYAQQVHQYAYYQRVSESAEKAFPGCGNAVRRILAQTLTRSKEEMVDGLNLCSPLPGYLEKGDSGLLSQELAMVVQYTFAGLNMGNYPPPETPLKRACEALTASEDTPWEALHSFLQGYSAGLTRGSP
;
A
#
# COMPACT_ATOMS: atom_id res chain seq x y z
N GLY A 1 43.18 -16.20 30.31
CA GLY A 1 41.92 -16.89 29.96
C GLY A 1 41.26 -16.11 28.86
N VAL A 2 40.92 -16.76 27.74
CA VAL A 2 40.17 -16.12 26.65
C VAL A 2 38.72 -16.02 27.11
N MET A 3 38.17 -14.80 27.21
CA MET A 3 36.73 -14.64 27.44
C MET A 3 35.97 -15.25 26.26
N PRO A 4 34.93 -16.06 26.49
CA PRO A 4 34.10 -16.58 25.41
C PRO A 4 33.48 -15.41 24.63
N ARG A 5 33.66 -15.38 23.32
CA ARG A 5 32.96 -14.43 22.44
C ARG A 5 31.47 -14.78 22.46
N CYS A 6 30.62 -13.84 22.86
CA CYS A 6 29.17 -13.96 22.71
C CYS A 6 28.77 -13.59 21.27
N PRO A 7 28.15 -14.49 20.49
CA PRO A 7 27.68 -14.15 19.16
C PRO A 7 26.58 -13.09 19.20
N VAL A 8 26.64 -12.10 18.31
CA VAL A 8 25.63 -11.05 18.16
C VAL A 8 24.80 -11.28 16.91
N VAL A 9 23.49 -11.33 17.09
CA VAL A 9 22.52 -11.51 16.00
C VAL A 9 21.61 -10.29 15.91
N THR A 10 21.51 -9.69 14.72
CA THR A 10 20.53 -8.64 14.44
C THR A 10 19.30 -9.21 13.75
N ILE A 11 18.12 -8.71 14.09
CA ILE A 11 16.84 -9.21 13.57
C ILE A 11 15.98 -8.01 13.19
N GLY A 12 15.41 -8.02 11.99
CA GLY A 12 14.46 -6.99 11.58
C GLY A 12 13.62 -7.39 10.37
N GLY A 13 12.44 -6.78 10.27
CA GLY A 13 11.56 -6.87 9.10
C GLY A 13 11.47 -5.53 8.37
N SER A 14 11.23 -5.50 7.06
CA SER A 14 11.09 -4.26 6.27
C SER A 14 12.32 -3.34 6.42
N TYR A 15 12.14 -2.05 6.71
CA TYR A 15 13.24 -1.12 6.97
C TYR A 15 14.19 -1.59 8.11
N PRO A 16 13.70 -2.02 9.29
CA PRO A 16 14.54 -2.70 10.28
C PRO A 16 15.31 -3.92 9.75
N GLY A 17 14.75 -4.67 8.79
CA GLY A 17 15.44 -5.77 8.12
C GLY A 17 16.61 -5.28 7.26
N TRP A 18 16.42 -4.19 6.54
CA TRP A 18 17.51 -3.52 5.82
C TRP A 18 18.60 -3.05 6.78
N LEU A 19 18.24 -2.42 7.91
CA LEU A 19 19.19 -2.00 8.94
C LEU A 19 19.96 -3.20 9.53
N SER A 20 19.28 -4.31 9.80
CA SER A 20 19.89 -5.57 10.26
C SER A 20 20.95 -6.06 9.27
N ALA A 21 20.62 -6.10 7.98
CA ALA A 21 21.58 -6.47 6.94
C ALA A 21 22.77 -5.49 6.86
N MET A 22 22.51 -4.18 6.93
CA MET A 22 23.55 -3.16 6.92
C MET A 22 24.49 -3.27 8.12
N MET A 23 23.97 -3.57 9.31
CA MET A 23 24.79 -3.78 10.51
C MET A 23 25.78 -4.94 10.33
N ARG A 24 25.33 -6.07 9.79
CA ARG A 24 26.22 -7.20 9.50
C ARG A 24 27.30 -6.86 8.47
N LEU A 25 26.92 -6.14 7.40
CA LEU A 25 27.85 -5.77 6.33
C LEU A 25 28.88 -4.71 6.77
N ARG A 26 28.47 -3.75 7.61
CA ARG A 26 29.32 -2.63 8.05
C ARG A 26 30.16 -2.96 9.28
N TYR A 27 29.67 -3.82 10.16
CA TYR A 27 30.34 -4.19 11.40
C TYR A 27 30.51 -5.70 11.52
N PRO A 28 31.19 -6.36 10.57
CA PRO A 28 31.29 -7.82 10.55
C PRO A 28 32.08 -8.40 11.73
N ASN A 29 32.90 -7.59 12.41
CA ASN A 29 33.63 -7.97 13.61
C ASN A 29 32.74 -7.98 14.86
N VAL A 30 31.63 -7.25 14.83
CA VAL A 30 30.67 -7.10 15.95
C VAL A 30 29.46 -7.99 15.75
N VAL A 31 28.83 -7.95 14.57
CA VAL A 31 27.60 -8.70 14.25
C VAL A 31 27.97 -9.97 13.52
N ASP A 32 27.62 -11.13 14.09
CA ASP A 32 27.93 -12.44 13.51
C ASP A 32 26.88 -12.86 12.47
N ILE A 33 25.59 -12.60 12.75
CA ILE A 33 24.45 -13.01 11.91
C ILE A 33 23.43 -11.86 11.81
N ALA A 34 22.82 -11.70 10.63
CA ALA A 34 21.67 -10.82 10.43
C ALA A 34 20.50 -11.60 9.85
N TYR A 35 19.33 -11.49 10.48
CA TYR A 35 18.04 -11.87 9.94
C TYR A 35 17.34 -10.61 9.41
N ALA A 36 17.06 -10.60 8.10
CA ALA A 36 16.52 -9.46 7.37
C ALA A 36 15.25 -9.89 6.61
N ALA A 37 14.12 -9.98 7.31
CA ALA A 37 12.85 -10.39 6.71
C ALA A 37 12.25 -9.28 5.84
N SER A 38 11.82 -9.63 4.62
CA SER A 38 11.14 -8.71 3.70
C SER A 38 11.85 -7.35 3.53
N ALA A 39 13.19 -7.34 3.60
CA ALA A 39 13.99 -6.12 3.49
C ALA A 39 14.07 -5.67 2.03
N PRO A 40 13.60 -4.45 1.67
CA PRO A 40 13.53 -4.01 0.28
C PRO A 40 14.88 -3.46 -0.21
N MET A 41 15.92 -4.31 -0.19
CA MET A 41 17.32 -3.96 -0.44
C MET A 41 17.51 -3.20 -1.77
N LEU A 42 16.96 -3.72 -2.86
CA LEU A 42 17.11 -3.13 -4.20
C LEU A 42 16.32 -1.83 -4.38
N PHE A 43 15.22 -1.64 -3.63
CA PHE A 43 14.50 -0.36 -3.61
C PHE A 43 15.35 0.73 -2.96
N TYR A 44 15.98 0.43 -1.81
CA TYR A 44 16.89 1.39 -1.17
C TYR A 44 18.15 1.68 -1.99
N ALA A 45 18.59 0.72 -2.81
CA ALA A 45 19.68 0.93 -3.76
C ALA A 45 19.26 1.68 -5.04
N GLN A 46 17.98 1.98 -5.22
CA GLN A 46 17.41 2.57 -6.44
C GLN A 46 17.70 1.74 -7.71
N GLN A 47 17.78 0.41 -7.56
CA GLN A 47 18.08 -0.54 -8.65
C GLN A 47 16.84 -1.23 -9.21
N VAL A 48 15.66 -0.68 -8.94
CA VAL A 48 14.36 -1.21 -9.38
C VAL A 48 13.59 -0.14 -10.12
N HIS A 49 12.73 -0.57 -11.04
CA HIS A 49 11.84 0.35 -11.75
C HIS A 49 10.88 1.06 -10.77
N GLN A 50 10.61 2.34 -10.99
CA GLN A 50 9.75 3.15 -10.11
C GLN A 50 8.33 2.59 -9.92
N TYR A 51 7.80 1.86 -10.91
CA TYR A 51 6.48 1.24 -10.82
C TYR A 51 6.48 -0.21 -10.31
N ALA A 52 7.65 -0.78 -10.00
CA ALA A 52 7.78 -2.19 -9.66
C ALA A 52 6.96 -2.57 -8.41
N TYR A 53 6.89 -1.69 -7.42
CA TYR A 53 6.11 -1.95 -6.20
C TYR A 53 4.62 -2.11 -6.49
N TYR A 54 4.00 -1.10 -7.11
CA TYR A 54 2.57 -1.13 -7.39
C TYR A 54 2.19 -2.16 -8.46
N GLN A 55 3.10 -2.47 -9.40
CA GLN A 55 2.90 -3.61 -10.29
C GLN A 55 2.78 -4.92 -9.50
N ARG A 56 3.67 -5.18 -8.53
CA ARG A 56 3.60 -6.37 -7.67
C ARG A 56 2.36 -6.38 -6.78
N VAL A 57 1.93 -5.23 -6.27
CA VAL A 57 0.67 -5.11 -5.51
C VAL A 57 -0.52 -5.55 -6.36
N SER A 58 -0.63 -5.05 -7.59
CA SER A 58 -1.72 -5.44 -8.49
C SER A 58 -1.67 -6.92 -8.87
N GLU A 59 -0.49 -7.45 -9.20
CA GLU A 59 -0.30 -8.87 -9.54
C GLU A 59 -0.62 -9.80 -8.36
N SER A 60 -0.23 -9.41 -7.14
CA SER A 60 -0.52 -10.14 -5.91
C SER A 60 -2.02 -10.20 -5.62
N ALA A 61 -2.72 -9.05 -5.72
CA ALA A 61 -4.17 -9.01 -5.61
C ALA A 61 -4.86 -9.87 -6.65
N GLU A 62 -4.47 -9.75 -7.93
CA GLU A 62 -5.06 -10.53 -9.03
C GLU A 62 -4.87 -12.04 -8.81
N LYS A 63 -3.72 -12.45 -8.29
CA LYS A 63 -3.44 -13.86 -7.95
C LYS A 63 -4.27 -14.35 -6.76
N ALA A 64 -4.46 -13.52 -5.74
CA ALA A 64 -5.22 -13.89 -4.54
C ALA A 64 -6.74 -13.85 -4.79
N PHE A 65 -7.20 -12.85 -5.53
CA PHE A 65 -8.60 -12.53 -5.81
C PHE A 65 -8.74 -12.13 -7.30
N PRO A 66 -9.02 -13.09 -8.20
CA PRO A 66 -9.13 -12.84 -9.64
C PRO A 66 -10.09 -11.68 -9.97
N GLY A 67 -9.69 -10.82 -10.89
CA GLY A 67 -10.43 -9.62 -11.30
C GLY A 67 -10.09 -8.37 -10.48
N CYS A 68 -9.62 -8.50 -9.24
CA CYS A 68 -9.45 -7.36 -8.33
C CYS A 68 -8.45 -6.31 -8.83
N GLY A 69 -7.28 -6.74 -9.34
CA GLY A 69 -6.27 -5.81 -9.84
C GLY A 69 -6.76 -5.05 -11.07
N ASN A 70 -7.55 -5.71 -11.92
CA ASN A 70 -8.14 -5.09 -13.10
C ASN A 70 -9.29 -4.13 -12.77
N ALA A 71 -10.15 -4.49 -11.80
CA ALA A 71 -11.21 -3.61 -11.32
C ALA A 71 -10.64 -2.28 -10.81
N VAL A 72 -9.61 -2.31 -9.96
CA VAL A 72 -8.93 -1.09 -9.46
C VAL A 72 -8.40 -0.23 -10.60
N ARG A 73 -7.75 -0.83 -11.60
CA ARG A 73 -7.24 -0.08 -12.78
C ARG A 73 -8.36 0.59 -13.56
N ARG A 74 -9.47 -0.10 -13.78
CA ARG A 74 -10.62 0.42 -14.53
C ARG A 74 -11.28 1.58 -13.79
N ILE A 75 -11.54 1.41 -12.50
CA ILE A 75 -12.13 2.43 -11.64
C ILE A 75 -11.25 3.69 -11.64
N LEU A 76 -9.94 3.56 -11.42
CA LEU A 76 -9.03 4.70 -11.47
C LEU A 76 -8.99 5.37 -12.84
N ALA A 77 -8.99 4.62 -13.94
CA ALA A 77 -9.00 5.20 -15.29
C ALA A 77 -10.28 6.03 -15.57
N GLN A 78 -11.43 5.56 -15.08
CA GLN A 78 -12.72 6.24 -15.22
C GLN A 78 -12.86 7.47 -14.33
N THR A 79 -12.23 7.45 -13.14
CA THR A 79 -12.32 8.52 -12.14
C THR A 79 -11.29 9.63 -12.35
N LEU A 80 -10.03 9.29 -12.60
CA LEU A 80 -8.93 10.26 -12.56
C LEU A 80 -8.91 11.23 -13.76
N THR A 81 -9.75 10.98 -14.76
CA THR A 81 -9.93 11.83 -15.95
C THR A 81 -11.07 12.84 -15.81
N ARG A 82 -11.78 12.83 -14.67
CA ARG A 82 -12.96 13.66 -14.39
C ARG A 82 -12.58 15.08 -13.95
N SER A 83 -13.54 15.99 -13.99
CA SER A 83 -13.37 17.33 -13.44
C SER A 83 -13.20 17.28 -11.93
N LYS A 84 -12.65 18.36 -11.36
CA LYS A 84 -12.50 18.49 -9.92
C LYS A 84 -13.86 18.45 -9.21
N GLU A 85 -14.84 19.13 -9.78
CA GLU A 85 -16.23 19.19 -9.29
C GLU A 85 -16.88 17.82 -9.33
N GLU A 86 -16.74 17.08 -10.44
CA GLU A 86 -17.25 15.70 -10.55
C GLU A 86 -16.63 14.77 -9.49
N MET A 87 -15.33 14.90 -9.21
CA MET A 87 -14.67 14.12 -8.18
C MET A 87 -15.11 14.51 -6.76
N VAL A 88 -15.25 15.81 -6.49
CA VAL A 88 -15.69 16.31 -5.19
C VAL A 88 -17.11 15.82 -4.88
N ASP A 89 -18.02 15.98 -5.84
CA ASP A 89 -19.42 15.56 -5.69
C ASP A 89 -19.54 14.04 -5.66
N GLY A 90 -18.89 13.35 -6.61
CA GLY A 90 -18.95 11.91 -6.77
C GLY A 90 -18.38 11.13 -5.58
N LEU A 91 -17.35 11.68 -4.91
CA LEU A 91 -16.75 11.10 -3.70
C LEU A 91 -17.27 11.71 -2.40
N ASN A 92 -18.25 12.61 -2.49
CA ASN A 92 -18.81 13.35 -1.36
C ASN A 92 -17.72 13.92 -0.43
N LEU A 93 -16.71 14.57 -1.03
CA LEU A 93 -15.57 15.10 -0.29
C LEU A 93 -16.01 16.26 0.60
N CYS A 94 -15.38 16.38 1.76
CA CYS A 94 -15.66 17.47 2.70
C CYS A 94 -15.42 18.84 2.05
N SER A 95 -16.32 19.78 2.32
CA SER A 95 -16.21 21.17 1.86
C SER A 95 -16.07 22.14 3.05
N PRO A 96 -15.20 23.16 2.96
CA PRO A 96 -14.29 23.44 1.85
C PRO A 96 -13.14 22.42 1.79
N LEU A 97 -12.57 22.19 0.60
CA LEU A 97 -11.35 21.39 0.48
C LEU A 97 -10.18 22.07 1.22
N PRO A 98 -9.17 21.31 1.66
CA PRO A 98 -7.91 21.89 2.12
C PRO A 98 -7.37 22.91 1.13
N GLY A 99 -6.83 24.03 1.62
CA GLY A 99 -6.52 25.19 0.76
C GLY A 99 -5.55 24.92 -0.40
N TYR A 100 -4.70 23.89 -0.32
CA TYR A 100 -3.84 23.49 -1.44
C TYR A 100 -4.61 22.74 -2.53
N LEU A 101 -5.59 21.91 -2.16
CA LEU A 101 -6.52 21.27 -3.09
C LEU A 101 -7.49 22.28 -3.66
N GLU A 102 -7.99 23.22 -2.84
CA GLU A 102 -8.91 24.26 -3.30
C GLU A 102 -8.27 25.13 -4.40
N LYS A 103 -7.00 25.50 -4.23
CA LYS A 103 -6.22 26.25 -5.24
C LYS A 103 -5.68 25.39 -6.38
N GLY A 104 -5.62 24.07 -6.20
CA GLY A 104 -5.15 23.12 -7.19
C GLY A 104 -6.17 22.84 -8.30
N ASP A 105 -5.67 22.36 -9.43
CA ASP A 105 -6.49 21.90 -10.55
C ASP A 105 -7.01 20.46 -10.34
N SER A 106 -7.76 19.94 -11.31
CA SER A 106 -8.21 18.55 -11.29
C SER A 106 -7.05 17.56 -11.29
N GLY A 107 -5.92 17.92 -11.92
CA GLY A 107 -4.72 17.08 -11.95
C GLY A 107 -4.15 16.83 -10.55
N LEU A 108 -4.09 17.85 -9.71
CA LEU A 108 -3.67 17.70 -8.32
C LEU A 108 -4.63 16.79 -7.53
N LEU A 109 -5.94 17.02 -7.65
CA LEU A 109 -6.92 16.18 -6.94
C LEU A 109 -6.87 14.72 -7.43
N SER A 110 -6.70 14.50 -8.74
CA SER A 110 -6.52 13.17 -9.31
C SER A 110 -5.26 12.48 -8.77
N GLN A 111 -4.14 13.21 -8.65
CA GLN A 111 -2.91 12.64 -8.08
C GLN A 111 -3.07 12.24 -6.61
N GLU A 112 -3.71 13.10 -5.80
CA GLU A 112 -3.98 12.81 -4.38
C GLU A 112 -4.94 11.62 -4.24
N LEU A 113 -6.01 11.58 -5.02
CA LEU A 113 -6.95 10.46 -5.02
C LEU A 113 -6.26 9.15 -5.44
N ALA A 114 -5.46 9.19 -6.51
CA ALA A 114 -4.69 8.05 -6.95
C ALA A 114 -3.74 7.55 -5.86
N MET A 115 -3.06 8.46 -5.16
CA MET A 115 -2.18 8.14 -4.05
C MET A 115 -2.94 7.46 -2.91
N VAL A 116 -4.07 8.02 -2.47
CA VAL A 116 -4.90 7.47 -1.38
C VAL A 116 -5.38 6.06 -1.73
N VAL A 117 -5.90 5.84 -2.94
CA VAL A 117 -6.35 4.52 -3.38
C VAL A 117 -5.19 3.53 -3.46
N GLN A 118 -4.08 3.91 -4.10
CA GLN A 118 -2.91 3.05 -4.25
C GLN A 118 -2.29 2.67 -2.90
N TYR A 119 -2.10 3.64 -2.01
CA TYR A 119 -1.54 3.42 -0.68
C TYR A 119 -2.45 2.50 0.16
N THR A 120 -3.75 2.77 0.15
CA THR A 120 -4.74 1.95 0.87
C THR A 120 -4.75 0.51 0.35
N PHE A 121 -4.79 0.33 -0.97
CA PHE A 121 -4.82 -0.97 -1.61
C PHE A 121 -3.53 -1.77 -1.36
N ALA A 122 -2.37 -1.09 -1.40
CA ALA A 122 -1.08 -1.69 -1.05
C ALA A 122 -1.01 -2.10 0.43
N GLY A 123 -1.55 -1.28 1.34
CA GLY A 123 -1.65 -1.60 2.77
C GLY A 123 -2.49 -2.86 3.02
N LEU A 124 -3.64 -2.99 2.36
CA LEU A 124 -4.46 -4.20 2.42
C LEU A 124 -3.72 -5.42 1.87
N ASN A 125 -2.96 -5.26 0.78
CA ASN A 125 -2.10 -6.30 0.23
C ASN A 125 -1.02 -6.76 1.19
N MET A 126 -0.33 -5.82 1.83
CA MET A 126 0.70 -6.10 2.84
C MET A 126 0.15 -6.86 4.05
N GLY A 127 -1.14 -6.69 4.36
CA GLY A 127 -1.85 -7.38 5.44
C GLY A 127 -2.53 -8.69 5.04
N ASN A 128 -2.36 -9.16 3.80
CA ASN A 128 -3.08 -10.32 3.27
C ASN A 128 -2.40 -11.66 3.66
N TYR A 129 -2.51 -12.02 4.93
CA TYR A 129 -2.02 -13.29 5.48
C TYR A 129 -3.17 -14.26 5.75
N PRO A 130 -2.96 -15.58 5.72
CA PRO A 130 -3.96 -16.56 6.14
C PRO A 130 -4.48 -16.29 7.56
N PRO A 131 -5.76 -16.61 7.86
CA PRO A 131 -6.78 -17.27 7.03
C PRO A 131 -7.35 -16.37 5.90
N PRO A 132 -8.09 -16.92 4.91
CA PRO A 132 -8.44 -16.20 3.67
C PRO A 132 -9.43 -15.02 3.83
N GLU A 133 -10.08 -14.87 4.99
CA GLU A 133 -11.07 -13.80 5.25
C GLU A 133 -10.41 -12.47 5.62
N THR A 134 -9.62 -11.92 4.70
CA THR A 134 -8.84 -10.71 4.93
C THR A 134 -9.60 -9.43 4.56
N PRO A 135 -9.18 -8.26 5.09
CA PRO A 135 -9.66 -6.96 4.61
C PRO A 135 -9.46 -6.75 3.10
N LEU A 136 -8.38 -7.30 2.53
CA LEU A 136 -8.15 -7.25 1.08
C LEU A 136 -9.24 -8.01 0.32
N LYS A 137 -9.63 -9.20 0.79
CA LYS A 137 -10.71 -9.99 0.16
C LYS A 137 -12.00 -9.18 0.05
N ARG A 138 -12.45 -8.61 1.17
CA ARG A 138 -13.69 -7.80 1.21
C ARG A 138 -13.62 -6.58 0.30
N ALA A 139 -12.47 -5.91 0.28
CA ALA A 139 -12.24 -4.79 -0.62
C ALA A 139 -12.30 -5.22 -2.09
N CYS A 140 -11.66 -6.34 -2.44
CA CYS A 140 -11.66 -6.88 -3.79
C CYS A 140 -13.06 -7.30 -4.26
N GLU A 141 -13.85 -7.93 -3.39
CA GLU A 141 -15.23 -8.31 -3.69
C GLU A 141 -16.10 -7.07 -3.98
N ALA A 142 -15.99 -6.03 -3.16
CA ALA A 142 -16.72 -4.78 -3.35
C ALA A 142 -16.29 -4.05 -4.64
N LEU A 143 -14.98 -3.91 -4.87
CA LEU A 143 -14.44 -3.24 -6.05
C LEU A 143 -14.83 -3.95 -7.35
N THR A 144 -14.82 -5.29 -7.35
CA THR A 144 -15.19 -6.08 -8.54
C THR A 144 -16.70 -6.03 -8.80
N ALA A 145 -17.53 -6.01 -7.74
CA ALA A 145 -18.99 -5.94 -7.88
C ALA A 145 -19.49 -4.61 -8.45
N SER A 146 -18.75 -3.52 -8.23
CA SER A 146 -19.13 -2.15 -8.63
C SER A 146 -18.18 -1.54 -9.67
N GLU A 147 -17.46 -2.37 -10.45
CA GLU A 147 -16.40 -1.87 -11.35
C GLU A 147 -16.89 -0.97 -12.50
N ASP A 148 -18.20 -0.97 -12.77
CA ASP A 148 -18.86 -0.09 -13.76
C ASP A 148 -19.46 1.19 -13.11
N THR A 149 -19.47 1.27 -11.78
CA THR A 149 -19.95 2.42 -10.99
C THR A 149 -18.81 2.99 -10.13
N PRO A 150 -17.85 3.73 -10.71
CA PRO A 150 -16.59 4.06 -10.05
C PRO A 150 -16.74 4.84 -8.74
N TRP A 151 -17.75 5.71 -8.63
CA TRP A 151 -18.04 6.44 -7.38
C TRP A 151 -18.49 5.53 -6.25
N GLU A 152 -19.39 4.59 -6.55
CA GLU A 152 -19.87 3.60 -5.58
C GLU A 152 -18.73 2.68 -5.14
N ALA A 153 -17.91 2.21 -6.10
CA ALA A 153 -16.77 1.37 -5.82
C ALA A 153 -15.75 2.07 -4.89
N LEU A 154 -15.41 3.33 -5.19
CA LEU A 154 -14.47 4.11 -4.37
C LEU A 154 -15.05 4.46 -3.00
N HIS A 155 -16.34 4.80 -2.90
CA HIS A 155 -17.02 5.00 -1.62
C HIS A 155 -16.94 3.77 -0.74
N SER A 156 -17.34 2.61 -1.28
CA SER A 156 -17.34 1.34 -0.55
C SER A 156 -15.92 0.97 -0.10
N PHE A 157 -14.93 1.14 -0.99
CA PHE A 157 -13.54 0.89 -0.69
C PHE A 157 -12.97 1.79 0.42
N LEU A 158 -13.12 3.11 0.29
CA LEU A 158 -12.54 4.08 1.23
C LEU A 158 -13.26 4.10 2.59
N GLN A 159 -14.58 3.95 2.60
CA GLN A 159 -15.36 3.84 3.85
C GLN A 159 -15.14 2.49 4.54
N GLY A 160 -15.08 1.40 3.76
CA GLY A 160 -14.77 0.08 4.30
C GLY A 160 -13.39 0.04 4.96
N TYR A 161 -12.40 0.72 4.38
CA TYR A 161 -11.09 0.89 4.98
C TYR A 161 -11.13 1.71 6.28
N SER A 162 -11.79 2.86 6.29
CA SER A 162 -11.87 3.73 7.48
C SER A 162 -12.62 3.07 8.65
N ALA A 163 -13.68 2.31 8.37
CA ALA A 163 -14.37 1.49 9.37
C ALA A 163 -13.46 0.40 9.97
N GLY A 164 -12.54 -0.14 9.16
CA GLY A 164 -11.51 -1.07 9.62
C GLY A 164 -10.42 -0.43 10.49
N LEU A 165 -10.16 0.87 10.34
CA LEU A 165 -9.19 1.60 11.17
C LEU A 165 -9.76 1.97 12.55
N THR A 166 -11.06 2.27 12.62
CA THR A 166 -11.73 2.66 13.88
C THR A 166 -12.08 1.46 14.76
N ARG A 167 -12.35 0.31 14.13
CA ARG A 167 -12.39 -0.99 14.81
C ARG A 167 -10.95 -1.47 14.93
N GLY A 168 -10.25 -0.99 15.95
CA GLY A 168 -8.87 -1.38 16.23
C GLY A 168 -8.64 -2.85 15.95
N SER A 169 -7.55 -3.16 15.24
CA SER A 169 -7.10 -4.53 15.03
C SER A 169 -7.11 -5.26 16.39
N PRO A 170 -7.62 -6.50 16.47
CA PRO A 170 -7.46 -7.29 17.68
C PRO A 170 -5.98 -7.47 18.02
#